data_AF-A0A7K2MFA1-F1
#
_entry.id   AF-A0A7K2MFA1-F1
#
_cell.length_a   1.000
_cell.length_b   1.000
_cell.length_c   1.000
_cell.angle_alpha   90.00
_cell.angle_beta   90.00
_cell.angle_gamma   90.00
#
_symmetry.space_group_name_H-M   'P 1'
#
loop_
_entity.id
_entity.type
_entity.pdbx_description
1 polymer ?
#
loop_
_entity_poly.entity_id
_entity_poly.type
_entity_poly.pdbx_seq_one_letter_code
_entity_poly.pdbx_strand_id
1 'polypeptide(L)' 'MLSEPRSGRLAAWGNAFLAGLVSPDDAVLAIVGEDAVHRVVGLPGEPEPVGLTLALGRLRGLG' A
#
# COMPACT_ATOMS: atom_id res chain seq x y z
N MET A 1 -22.18 6.13 13.36
CA MET A 1 -20.84 5.52 13.33
C MET A 1 -20.19 5.96 12.03
N LEU A 2 -19.01 6.57 12.06
CA LEU A 2 -18.32 6.97 10.84
C LEU A 2 -17.61 5.72 10.27
N SER A 3 -17.86 5.39 9.01
CA SER A 3 -17.09 4.36 8.31
C SER A 3 -15.85 5.00 7.74
N GLU A 4 -14.68 4.46 8.04
CA GLU A 4 -13.44 4.89 7.39
C GLU A 4 -13.46 4.43 5.93
N PRO A 5 -13.31 5.33 4.94
CA PRO A 5 -13.20 4.91 3.54
C PRO A 5 -11.87 4.18 3.33
N ARG A 6 -11.86 3.13 2.49
CA ARG A 6 -10.65 2.35 2.19
C ARG A 6 -9.53 3.20 1.59
N SER A 7 -9.89 4.20 0.80
CA SER A 7 -8.94 5.18 0.28
C SER A 7 -8.26 5.99 1.38
N GLY A 8 -8.97 6.25 2.49
CA GLY A 8 -8.41 6.89 3.68
C GLY A 8 -7.32 6.03 4.32
N ARG A 9 -7.59 4.73 4.55
CA ARG A 9 -6.59 3.79 5.06
C ARG A 9 -5.38 3.68 4.12
N LEU A 10 -5.62 3.53 2.83
CA LEU A 10 -4.56 3.47 1.81
C LEU A 10 -3.65 4.70 1.87
N ALA A 11 -4.24 5.91 1.91
CA ALA A 11 -3.48 7.15 1.97
C ALA A 11 -2.71 7.29 3.29
N ALA A 12 -3.35 7.04 4.44
CA ALA A 12 -2.73 7.22 5.75
C ALA A 12 -1.56 6.26 5.97
N TRP A 13 -1.77 4.95 5.77
CA TRP A 13 -0.77 3.93 6.02
C TRP A 13 0.30 3.86 4.92
N GLY A 14 -0.07 4.13 3.67
CA GLY A 14 0.89 4.28 2.58
C GLY A 14 1.88 5.42 2.86
N ASN A 15 1.39 6.59 3.27
CA ASN A 15 2.26 7.71 3.64
C ASN A 15 3.09 7.40 4.90
N ALA A 16 2.54 6.73 5.91
CA ALA A 16 3.31 6.31 7.08
C ALA A 16 4.49 5.41 6.71
N PHE A 17 4.28 4.46 5.78
CA PHE A 17 5.36 3.61 5.26
C PHE A 17 6.40 4.41 4.47
N LEU A 18 5.96 5.28 3.55
CA LEU A 18 6.87 6.11 2.74
C LEU A 18 7.70 7.06 3.63
N ALA A 19 7.13 7.55 4.72
CA ALA A 19 7.81 8.35 5.75
C ALA A 19 8.72 7.51 6.69
N GLY A 20 8.73 6.17 6.55
CA GLY A 20 9.55 5.27 7.37
C GLY A 20 9.06 5.10 8.81
N LEU A 21 7.79 5.40 9.09
CA LEU A 21 7.21 5.33 10.44
C LEU A 21 6.73 3.92 10.83
N VAL A 22 6.49 3.06 9.83
CA VAL A 22 5.98 1.70 10.01
C VAL A 22 6.68 0.73 9.04
N SER A 23 6.61 -0.57 9.34
CA SER A 23 7.08 -1.61 8.43
C SER A 23 6.16 -1.74 7.20
N PRO A 24 6.64 -2.31 6.07
CA PRO A 24 5.78 -2.60 4.92
C PRO A 24 4.61 -3.52 5.28
N ASP A 25 4.84 -4.52 6.14
CA ASP A 25 3.83 -5.50 6.51
C ASP A 25 2.72 -4.87 7.37
N ASP A 26 3.08 -4.03 8.35
CA ASP A 26 2.11 -3.30 9.16
C ASP A 26 1.24 -2.38 8.30
N ALA A 27 1.85 -1.66 7.36
CA ALA A 27 1.12 -0.79 6.45
C ALA A 27 0.13 -1.59 5.60
N VAL A 28 0.56 -2.70 5.00
CA VAL A 28 -0.30 -3.52 4.14
C VAL A 28 -1.44 -4.17 4.92
N LEU A 29 -1.17 -4.70 6.12
CA LEU A 29 -2.20 -5.29 6.99
C LEU A 29 -3.26 -4.27 7.40
N ALA A 30 -2.88 -3.02 7.63
CA ALA A 30 -3.83 -1.96 7.97
C ALA A 30 -4.65 -1.47 6.76
N ILE A 31 -4.10 -1.56 5.54
CA ILE A 31 -4.77 -1.14 4.30
C ILE A 31 -5.76 -2.20 3.81
N VAL A 32 -5.34 -3.46 3.81
CA VAL A 32 -6.12 -4.58 3.29
C VAL A 32 -7.31 -4.86 4.21
N GLY A 33 -8.48 -5.09 3.62
CA GLY A 33 -9.65 -5.60 4.34
C GLY A 33 -9.68 -7.13 4.29
N GLU A 34 -10.61 -7.75 5.01
CA GLU A 34 -10.78 -9.21 4.98
C GLU A 34 -11.33 -9.73 3.63
N ASP A 35 -11.69 -8.84 2.71
CA ASP A 35 -12.42 -9.17 1.50
C ASP A 35 -11.53 -9.36 0.26
N ALA A 36 -10.54 -8.48 0.06
CA ALA A 36 -9.78 -8.45 -1.18
C ALA A 36 -8.36 -7.91 -1.03
N VAL A 37 -7.45 -8.56 -1.75
CA VAL A 37 -6.06 -8.10 -1.91
C VAL A 37 -5.96 -7.03 -2.98
N HIS A 38 -5.05 -6.08 -2.79
CA HIS A 38 -4.77 -5.04 -3.78
C HIS A 38 -3.79 -5.56 -4.84
N ARG A 39 -4.08 -5.25 -6.11
CA ARG A 39 -3.20 -5.50 -7.25
C ARG A 39 -2.86 -4.17 -7.90
N VAL A 40 -1.57 -3.86 -8.01
CA VAL A 40 -1.06 -2.59 -8.52
C VAL A 40 -0.54 -2.81 -9.92
N VAL A 41 -0.96 -1.95 -10.86
CA VAL A 41 -0.56 -1.96 -12.27
C VAL A 41 0.18 -0.67 -12.61
N GLY A 42 0.94 -0.67 -13.71
CA GLY A 42 1.65 0.53 -14.17
C GLY A 42 2.82 0.95 -13.28
N LEU A 43 3.30 0.06 -12.42
CA LEU A 43 4.46 0.30 -11.57
C LEU A 43 5.74 0.26 -12.44
N PRO A 44 6.61 1.29 -12.39
CA PRO A 44 7.83 1.29 -13.20
C PRO A 44 8.70 0.06 -12.92
N GLY A 45 9.08 -0.63 -14.00
CA GLY A 45 9.93 -1.83 -13.94
C GLY A 45 9.18 -3.15 -13.69
N GLU A 46 7.86 -3.12 -13.46
CA GLU A 46 7.05 -4.34 -13.31
C GLU A 46 6.08 -4.47 -14.51
N PRO A 47 6.23 -5.51 -15.35
CA PRO A 47 5.40 -5.69 -16.55
C PRO A 47 3.98 -6.18 -16.25
N GLU A 48 3.78 -6.79 -15.07
CA GLU A 48 2.54 -7.44 -14.67
C GLU A 48 1.99 -6.82 -13.37
N PRO A 49 0.69 -7.01 -13.06
CA PRO A 49 0.14 -6.59 -11.79
C PRO A 49 0.89 -7.22 -10.61
N VAL A 50 1.29 -6.40 -9.63
CA VAL A 50 1.99 -6.85 -8.42
C VAL A 50 1.15 -6.67 -7.15
N GLY A 51 1.56 -7.34 -6.08
CA GLY A 51 0.96 -7.14 -4.76
C GLY A 51 1.36 -5.80 -4.13
N LEU A 52 0.53 -5.31 -3.21
CA LEU A 52 0.72 -4.00 -2.57
C LEU A 52 2.06 -3.87 -1.84
N THR A 53 2.53 -4.90 -1.14
CA THR A 53 3.82 -4.87 -0.42
C THR A 53 5.00 -4.58 -1.36
N LEU A 54 5.07 -5.29 -2.49
CA LEU A 54 6.12 -5.07 -3.50
C LEU A 54 5.99 -3.67 -4.11
N ALA A 55 4.77 -3.24 -4.43
CA ALA A 55 4.54 -1.93 -4.99
C ALA A 55 5.01 -0.79 -4.08
N LEU A 56 4.67 -0.84 -2.79
CA LEU A 56 5.13 0.15 -1.81
C LEU A 56 6.66 0.16 -1.71
N GLY A 57 7.29 -1.01 -1.61
CA GLY A 57 8.76 -1.13 -1.58
C GLY A 57 9.44 -0.51 -2.80
N ARG A 58 8.88 -0.74 -4.01
CA ARG A 58 9.38 -0.12 -5.25
C ARG A 58 9.19 1.39 -5.25
N LEU A 59 8.01 1.88 -4.90
CA LEU A 59 7.71 3.31 -4.83
C LEU A 59 8.65 4.05 -3.89
N ARG A 60 8.90 3.51 -2.68
CA ARG A 60 9.89 4.08 -1.74
C ARG A 60 11.30 4.14 -2.31
N GLY A 61 11.66 3.19 -3.17
CA GLY A 61 12.94 3.18 -3.88
C GLY A 61 13.09 4.25 -4.96
N LEU A 62 11.99 4.90 -5.38
CA LEU A 62 12.01 5.96 -6.39
C LEU A 62 12.32 7.35 -5.80
N GLY A 63 12.26 7.51 -4.48
CA GLY A 63 12.40 8.80 -3.77
C GLY A 63 11.06 9.46 -3.49
#